data_AF-A0A7C5L4R7-F1
#
_entry.id   AF-A0A7C5L4R7-F1
#
_cell.length_a   1.000
_cell.length_b   1.000
_cell.length_c   1.000
_cell.angle_alpha   90.00
_cell.angle_beta   90.00
_cell.angle_gamma   90.00
#
_symmetry.space_group_name_H-M   'P 1'
#
loop_
_entity.id
_entity.type
_entity.pdbx_description
1 polymer ?
#
loop_
_entity_poly.entity_id
_entity_poly.type
_entity_poly.pdbx_seq_one_letter_code
_entity_poly.pdbx_strand_id
1 'polypeptide(L)' 'MREAEEKVAGLETRKAELERQLADPDTYHDQARFASLSKEYAEVERRLHRWLDRWEERQAKLEKAQAQGDA' A
#
# COMPACT_ATOMS: atom_id res chain seq x y z
N MET A 1 -4.72 15.14 3.66
CA MET A 1 -3.89 14.07 4.24
C MET A 1 -4.75 12.91 4.71
N ARG A 2 -5.85 13.15 5.45
CA ARG A 2 -6.81 12.11 5.87
C ARG A 2 -7.23 11.07 4.82
N GLU A 3 -7.60 11.49 3.61
CA GLU A 3 -7.97 10.52 2.56
C GLU A 3 -6.81 9.58 2.18
N ALA A 4 -5.58 10.10 2.11
CA ALA A 4 -4.41 9.29 1.78
C ALA A 4 -4.08 8.33 2.94
N GLU A 5 -4.18 8.82 4.19
CA GLU A 5 -3.99 8.01 5.40
C GLU A 5 -5.03 6.88 5.49
N GLU A 6 -6.30 7.18 5.24
CA GLU A 6 -7.39 6.19 5.21
C GLU A 6 -7.18 5.15 4.09
N LYS A 7 -6.72 5.58 2.91
CA LYS A 7 -6.40 4.65 1.81
C LYS A 7 -5.20 3.77 2.13
N VAL A 8 -4.15 4.32 2.73
CA VAL A 8 -2.96 3.57 3.16
C VAL A 8 -3.35 2.55 4.24
N ALA A 9 -4.04 2.97 5.30
CA ALA A 9 -4.47 2.09 6.39
C ALA A 9 -5.38 0.94 5.88
N GLY A 10 -6.29 1.23 4.95
CA GLY A 10 -7.11 0.19 4.32
C GLY A 10 -6.30 -0.80 3.47
N LEU A 11 -5.32 -0.30 2.72
CA LEU A 11 -4.42 -1.15 1.92
C LEU A 11 -3.51 -2.01 2.80
N GLU A 12 -2.97 -1.46 3.90
CA GLU A 12 -2.17 -2.19 4.88
C GLU A 12 -2.97 -3.30 5.58
N THR A 13 -4.20 -2.98 5.98
CA THR A 13 -5.13 -3.97 6.57
C THR A 13 -5.38 -5.11 5.60
N ARG A 14 -5.67 -4.79 4.33
CA ARG A 14 -5.91 -5.81 3.30
C ARG A 14 -4.64 -6.62 2.99
N LYS A 15 -3.47 -5.99 2.95
CA LYS A 15 -2.18 -6.66 2.76
C LYS A 15 -1.94 -7.69 3.85
N ALA A 16 -2.10 -7.32 5.12
CA ALA A 16 -1.93 -8.24 6.25
C ALA A 16 -2.92 -9.42 6.20
N GLU A 17 -4.16 -9.17 5.78
CA GLU A 17 -5.15 -10.23 5.61
C GLU A 17 -4.76 -11.22 4.50
N LEU A 18 -4.23 -10.72 3.38
CA LEU A 18 -3.74 -11.52 2.27
C LEU A 18 -2.48 -12.30 2.65
N GLU A 19 -1.54 -11.70 3.38
CA GLU A 19 -0.35 -12.37 3.91
C GLU A 19 -0.73 -13.56 4.79
N ARG A 20 -1.72 -13.38 5.68
CA ARG A 20 -2.23 -14.47 6.52
C ARG A 20 -2.83 -15.60 5.68
N GLN A 21 -3.58 -15.28 4.63
CA GLN A 21 -4.18 -16.28 3.75
C GLN A 21 -3.15 -16.98 2.87
N LEU A 22 -2.13 -16.27 2.40
CA LEU A 22 -1.03 -16.84 1.61
C LEU A 22 -0.08 -17.68 2.46
N ALA A 23 0.03 -17.40 3.76
CA ALA A 23 0.78 -18.22 4.72
C ALA A 23 0.06 -19.52 5.12
N ASP A 24 -1.23 -19.67 4.79
CA ASP A 24 -2.00 -20.89 5.05
C ASP A 24 -1.55 -22.02 4.09
N PRO A 25 -1.02 -23.15 4.61
CA PRO A 25 -0.61 -24.29 3.78
C PRO A 25 -1.72 -24.80 2.84
N ASP A 26 -2.98 -24.72 3.28
CA ASP A 26 -4.13 -25.17 2.50
C ASP A 26 -4.34 -24.33 1.24
N THR A 27 -3.86 -23.08 1.23
CA THR A 27 -3.92 -22.22 0.05
C THR A 27 -3.08 -22.79 -1.10
N TYR A 28 -1.97 -23.50 -0.83
CA TYR A 28 -1.12 -24.07 -1.88
C TYR A 28 -1.73 -25.33 -2.51
N HIS A 29 -2.72 -25.95 -1.87
CA HIS A 29 -3.47 -27.07 -2.41
C HIS A 29 -4.55 -26.64 -3.41
N ASP A 30 -4.92 -25.35 -3.42
CA ASP A 30 -5.84 -24.75 -4.38
C ASP A 30 -5.13 -23.69 -5.23
N GLN A 31 -4.66 -24.12 -6.41
CA GLN A 31 -3.93 -23.24 -7.32
C GLN A 31 -4.74 -22.02 -7.79
N ALA A 32 -6.06 -22.15 -7.91
CA ALA A 32 -6.92 -21.03 -8.33
C ALA A 32 -7.01 -19.99 -7.22
N ARG A 33 -7.22 -20.45 -5.97
CA ARG A 33 -7.20 -19.58 -4.79
C ARG A 33 -5.83 -18.91 -4.60
N PHE A 34 -4.75 -19.67 -4.69
CA PHE A 34 -3.39 -19.14 -4.60
C PHE A 34 -3.11 -18.05 -5.66
N ALA A 35 -3.45 -18.32 -6.92
CA ALA A 35 -3.25 -17.36 -8.01
C ALA A 35 -4.07 -16.08 -7.81
N SER A 36 -5.33 -16.21 -7.34
CA SER A 36 -6.17 -15.05 -7.05
C SER A 36 -5.62 -14.21 -5.90
N LEU A 37 -5.26 -14.85 -4.79
CA LEU A 37 -4.70 -14.15 -3.62
C LEU A 37 -3.36 -13.48 -3.95
N SER A 38 -2.50 -14.16 -4.71
CA SER A 38 -1.20 -13.62 -5.14
C SER A 38 -1.37 -12.40 -6.05
N LYS A 39 -2.33 -12.45 -6.98
CA LYS A 39 -2.64 -11.32 -7.87
C LYS A 39 -3.15 -10.12 -7.08
N GLU A 40 -4.04 -10.36 -6.13
CA GLU A 40 -4.58 -9.29 -5.28
C GLU A 40 -3.49 -8.68 -4.39
N TYR A 41 -2.64 -9.51 -3.79
CA TYR A 41 -1.51 -9.07 -2.97
C TYR A 41 -0.58 -8.14 -3.77
N ALA A 42 -0.17 -8.56 -4.97
CA ALA A 42 0.67 -7.74 -5.86
C ALA A 42 -0.02 -6.44 -6.31
N GLU A 43 -1.34 -6.41 -6.38
CA GLU A 43 -2.08 -5.18 -6.66
C GLU A 43 -2.12 -4.23 -5.45
N VAL A 44 -2.36 -4.76 -4.25
CA VAL A 44 -2.36 -4.01 -3.00
C VAL A 44 -0.98 -3.40 -2.75
N GLU A 45 0.11 -4.15 -2.92
CA GLU A 45 1.47 -3.63 -2.78
C GLU A 45 1.76 -2.48 -3.75
N ARG A 46 1.44 -2.66 -5.04
CA ARG A 46 1.63 -1.59 -6.04
C ARG A 46 0.81 -0.35 -5.73
N ARG A 47 -0.40 -0.50 -5.17
CA ARG A 47 -1.24 0.63 -4.76
C ARG A 47 -0.65 1.34 -3.54
N LEU A 48 -0.16 0.58 -2.56
CA LEU A 48 0.47 1.11 -1.35
C LEU A 48 1.70 1.94 -1.71
N HIS A 49 2.60 1.39 -2.53
CA HIS A 49 3.80 2.10 -2.99
C HIS A 49 3.47 3.43 -3.66
N ARG A 50 2.50 3.44 -4.59
CA ARG A 50 2.07 4.69 -5.26
C ARG A 50 1.53 5.74 -4.30
N TRP A 51 0.86 5.33 -3.22
CA TRP A 51 0.37 6.28 -2.22
C TRP A 51 1.49 6.85 -1.36
N LEU A 52 2.48 6.02 -1.00
CA LEU A 52 3.68 6.44 -0.29
C LEU A 52 4.54 7.39 -1.14
N ASP A 53 4.79 7.05 -2.40
CA ASP A 53 5.51 7.92 -3.35
C ASP A 53 4.85 9.30 -3.46
N ARG A 54 3.51 9.32 -3.56
CA ARG A 54 2.73 10.56 -3.64
C ARG A 54 2.78 11.35 -2.33
N TRP A 55 2.85 10.68 -1.19
CA TRP A 55 3.00 11.32 0.10
C TRP A 55 4.36 12.01 0.20
N GLU A 56 5.45 11.29 -0.12
CA GLU A 56 6.81 11.83 -0.13
C GLU A 56 6.94 13.03 -1.08
N GLU A 57 6.39 12.94 -2.29
CA GLU A 57 6.42 14.05 -3.25
C GLU A 57 5.70 15.30 -2.71
N ARG A 58 4.58 15.11 -1.99
CA ARG A 58 3.84 16.22 -1.37
C ARG A 58 4.62 16.84 -0.21
N GLN A 59 5.24 16.02 0.64
CA GLN A 59 6.06 16.52 1.74
C GLN A 59 7.25 17.32 1.22
N ALA A 60 7.98 16.79 0.24
CA ALA A 60 9.11 17.49 -0.37
C ALA A 60 8.71 18.85 -0.98
N LYS A 61 7.52 18.96 -1.58
CA LYS A 61 6.98 20.24 -2.09
C LYS A 61 6.66 21.22 -0.97
N LEU A 62 6.11 20.75 0.14
CA LEU A 62 5.81 21.59 1.31
C LEU A 62 7.10 22.11 1.95
N GLU A 63 8.08 21.24 2.18
CA GLU A 63 9.39 21.61 2.74
C GLU A 63 10.09 22.65 1.86
N LYS A 64 10.07 22.45 0.54
CA LYS A 64 10.64 23.43 -0.41
C LYS A 64 9.92 24.77 -0.36
N ALA A 65 8.59 24.79 -0.25
CA ALA A 65 7.81 26.02 -0.16
C ALA A 65 8.09 26.77 1.15
N GLN A 66 8.23 26.05 2.27
CA GLN A 66 8.59 26.63 3.57
C GLN A 66 9.99 27.24 3.53
N ALA A 67 10.99 26.50 3.02
CA ALA A 67 12.36 26.99 2.91
C ALA A 67 12.51 28.23 2.01
N GLN A 68 11.58 28.46 1.07
CA GLN A 68 11.56 29.64 0.20
C GLN A 68 10.77 30.82 0.78
N GLY A 69 9.83 30.57 1.70
CA GLY A 69 9.03 31.61 2.36
C GLY A 69 9.69 32.19 3.61
N ASP A 70 10.67 31.49 4.17
CA ASP A 70 11.46 31.90 5.34
C ASP A 70 12.75 32.70 4.96
N ALA A 71 12.88 33.13 3.70
CA ALA A 71 14.01 33.91 3.16
C ALA A 71 13.57 35.30 2.70
#